data_AF-A0A916MAY9-F1
#
_entry.id   AF-A0A916MAY9-F1
#
_cell.length_a   1.000
_cell.length_b   1.000
_cell.length_c   1.000
_cell.angle_alpha   90.00
_cell.angle_beta   90.00
_cell.angle_gamma   90.00
#
_symmetry.space_group_name_H-M   'P 1'
#
loop_
_entity.id
_entity.type
_entity.pdbx_description
1 polymer ?
#
loop_
_entity_poly.entity_id
_entity_poly.type
_entity_poly.pdbx_seq_one_letter_code
_entity_poly.pdbx_strand_id
1 'polypeptide(L)'
;MRRLAALYDYRIVNVNVNILAAGAAAMGITVGVMHLFETTGFLDTLVDWIGTRHFRICGYELHAEKLVVSGLTFLVDLIADVAVYYALHWVANHMPRRKARPKHAYASLSFMRDATLVQFERALLSPILYIAALGLQSKLLHEGRSIAFATSIGFTVGLLISRTLHTLWMLRAERKAGIKSAADIVGPDPSPPTRAP
;
A
#
# COMPACT_ATOMS: atom_id res chain seq x y z
N MET A 1 -23.71 -0.95 -12.46
CA MET A 1 -23.81 -1.01 -10.98
C MET A 1 -23.78 -2.44 -10.43
N ARG A 2 -24.76 -3.32 -10.72
CA ARG A 2 -24.83 -4.68 -10.11
C ARG A 2 -23.60 -5.58 -10.35
N ARG A 3 -22.97 -5.52 -11.54
CA ARG A 3 -21.75 -6.29 -11.85
C ARG A 3 -20.52 -5.81 -11.07
N LEU A 4 -20.38 -4.51 -10.82
CA LEU A 4 -19.30 -3.95 -10.00
C LEU A 4 -19.45 -4.33 -8.53
N ALA A 5 -20.68 -4.31 -8.00
CA ALA A 5 -20.96 -4.75 -6.64
C ALA A 5 -20.62 -6.24 -6.45
N ALA A 6 -20.94 -7.10 -7.43
CA ALA A 6 -20.58 -8.51 -7.40
C ALA A 6 -19.07 -8.74 -7.46
N LEU A 7 -18.33 -7.90 -8.21
CA LEU A 7 -16.87 -7.93 -8.22
C LEU A 7 -16.26 -7.48 -6.87
N TYR A 8 -16.92 -6.54 -6.19
CA TYR A 8 -16.50 -6.06 -4.87
C TYR A 8 -16.74 -7.06 -3.73
N ASP A 9 -17.66 -8.01 -3.93
CA ASP A 9 -17.89 -9.10 -2.98
C ASP A 9 -16.71 -10.09 -2.94
N TYR A 10 -15.80 -10.07 -3.93
CA TYR A 10 -14.56 -10.85 -3.86
C TYR A 10 -13.54 -10.19 -2.93
N ARG A 11 -13.07 -10.97 -1.95
CA ARG A 11 -12.08 -10.55 -0.95
C ARG A 11 -10.85 -9.89 -1.58
N ILE A 12 -10.30 -10.46 -2.65
CA ILE A 12 -9.10 -9.95 -3.31
C ILE A 12 -9.33 -8.55 -3.87
N VAL A 13 -10.48 -8.32 -4.53
CA VAL A 13 -10.82 -7.02 -5.12
C VAL A 13 -11.04 -5.99 -4.01
N ASN A 14 -11.80 -6.35 -2.97
CA ASN A 14 -12.06 -5.46 -1.84
C ASN A 14 -10.77 -5.08 -1.10
N VAL A 15 -9.89 -6.06 -0.86
CA VAL A 15 -8.59 -5.85 -0.24
C VAL A 15 -7.75 -4.90 -1.11
N ASN A 16 -7.64 -5.16 -2.41
CA ASN A 16 -6.85 -4.30 -3.32
C ASN A 16 -7.42 -2.88 -3.42
N VAL A 17 -8.74 -2.71 -3.46
CA VAL A 17 -9.36 -1.38 -3.52
C VAL A 17 -9.17 -0.63 -2.20
N ASN A 18 -9.42 -1.27 -1.05
CA ASN A 18 -9.20 -0.61 0.25
C ASN A 18 -7.74 -0.23 0.44
N ILE A 19 -6.84 -1.07 -0.06
CA ILE A 19 -5.42 -0.81 -0.02
C ILE A 19 -5.01 0.34 -0.96
N LEU A 20 -5.53 0.41 -2.17
CA LEU A 20 -5.26 1.52 -3.10
C LEU A 20 -5.84 2.83 -2.55
N ALA A 21 -7.05 2.78 -1.99
CA ALA A 21 -7.66 3.91 -1.31
C ALA A 21 -6.84 4.33 -0.09
N ALA A 22 -6.35 3.37 0.71
CA ALA A 22 -5.49 3.65 1.85
C ALA A 22 -4.18 4.31 1.42
N GLY A 23 -3.51 3.78 0.38
CA GLY A 23 -2.26 4.34 -0.13
C GLY A 23 -2.46 5.74 -0.73
N ALA A 24 -3.55 5.96 -1.47
CA ALA A 24 -3.86 7.29 -2.02
C ALA A 24 -4.18 8.30 -0.91
N ALA A 25 -4.96 7.91 0.08
CA ALA A 25 -5.28 8.76 1.23
C ALA A 25 -4.05 9.03 2.10
N ALA A 26 -3.22 8.02 2.37
CA ALA A 26 -1.97 8.16 3.09
C ALA A 26 -1.02 9.11 2.36
N MET A 27 -0.86 8.96 1.04
CA MET A 27 -0.07 9.89 0.22
C MET A 27 -0.59 11.32 0.31
N GLY A 28 -1.91 11.52 0.25
CA GLY A 28 -2.52 12.85 0.45
C GLY A 28 -2.22 13.45 1.82
N ILE A 29 -2.31 12.63 2.88
CA ILE A 29 -1.95 13.03 4.26
C ILE A 29 -0.45 13.37 4.34
N THR A 30 0.42 12.52 3.80
CA THR A 30 1.88 12.72 3.81
C THR A 30 2.24 14.03 3.10
N VAL A 31 1.70 14.28 1.90
CA VAL A 31 1.93 15.54 1.18
C VAL A 31 1.43 16.75 1.99
N GLY A 32 0.23 16.65 2.59
CA GLY A 32 -0.32 17.72 3.42
C GLY A 32 0.52 18.03 4.66
N VAL A 33 1.00 17.00 5.35
CA VAL A 33 1.87 17.14 6.53
C VAL A 33 3.23 17.71 6.15
N MET A 34 3.84 17.22 5.07
CA MET A 34 5.14 17.73 4.60
C MET A 34 5.04 19.19 4.18
N HIS A 35 3.96 19.58 3.47
CA HIS A 35 3.71 20.97 3.11
C HIS A 35 3.50 21.84 4.36
N LEU A 36 2.77 21.35 5.37
CA LEU A 36 2.60 22.07 6.63
C LEU A 36 3.95 22.28 7.33
N PHE A 37 4.80 21.26 7.43
CA PHE A 37 6.11 21.37 8.06
C PHE A 37 7.09 22.30 7.34
N GLU A 38 6.99 22.37 6.01
CA GLU A 38 7.70 23.35 5.20
C GLU A 38 7.19 24.78 5.50
N THR A 39 5.87 24.99 5.46
CA THR A 39 5.28 26.33 5.70
C THR A 39 5.50 26.86 7.12
N THR A 40 5.63 25.98 8.12
CA THR A 40 5.85 26.39 9.53
C THR A 40 7.33 26.56 9.90
N GLY A 41 8.28 26.24 9.00
CA GLY A 41 9.71 26.22 9.33
C GLY A 41 10.11 25.10 10.31
N PHE A 42 9.24 24.13 10.53
CA PHE A 42 9.53 23.01 11.43
C PHE A 42 10.64 22.12 10.89
N LEU A 43 10.72 21.96 9.56
CA LEU A 43 11.82 21.25 8.91
C LEU A 43 13.17 21.89 9.21
N ASP A 44 13.27 23.22 9.10
CA ASP A 44 14.50 23.95 9.38
C ASP A 44 14.93 23.75 10.84
N THR A 45 13.96 23.83 11.76
CA THR A 45 14.20 23.58 13.20
C THR A 45 14.74 22.15 13.46
N LEU A 46 14.19 21.15 12.77
CA LEU A 46 14.66 19.76 12.89
C LEU A 46 16.06 19.56 12.30
N VAL A 47 16.36 20.19 11.17
CA VAL A 47 17.67 20.14 10.52
C VAL A 47 18.72 20.79 11.43
N ASP A 48 18.44 21.97 11.97
CA ASP A 48 19.32 22.67 12.91
C ASP A 48 19.55 21.85 14.18
N TRP A 49 18.51 21.18 14.69
CA TRP A 49 18.62 20.32 15.87
C TRP A 49 19.51 19.10 15.66
N ILE A 50 19.43 18.45 14.49
CA ILE A 50 20.32 17.33 14.12
C ILE A 50 21.75 17.81 13.86
N GLY A 51 21.89 19.09 13.50
CA GLY A 51 23.15 19.76 13.19
C GLY A 51 23.73 19.32 11.84
N THR A 52 24.86 19.91 11.48
CA THR A 52 25.61 19.65 10.23
C THR A 52 26.36 18.32 10.24
N ARG A 53 25.83 17.29 10.90
CA ARG A 53 26.47 15.98 10.94
C ARG A 53 26.43 15.35 9.55
N HIS A 54 27.60 15.19 8.96
CA HIS A 54 27.78 14.43 7.73
C HIS A 54 27.66 12.94 8.03
N PHE A 55 26.61 12.30 7.51
CA PHE A 55 26.47 10.85 7.59
C PHE A 55 27.06 10.21 6.33
N ARG A 56 27.99 9.27 6.52
CA ARG A 56 28.59 8.49 5.43
C ARG A 56 28.01 7.08 5.47
N ILE A 57 27.15 6.74 4.52
CA ILE A 57 26.56 5.40 4.39
C ILE A 57 27.03 4.83 3.04
N CYS A 58 27.71 3.68 3.07
CA CYS A 58 28.22 3.00 1.87
C CYS A 58 29.07 3.89 0.93
N GLY A 59 29.82 4.85 1.47
CA GLY A 59 30.67 5.76 0.69
C GLY A 59 29.94 6.99 0.12
N TYR A 60 28.63 7.12 0.31
CA TYR A 60 27.86 8.30 -0.08
C TYR A 60 27.72 9.27 1.10
N GLU A 61 27.94 10.56 0.84
CA GLU A 61 27.70 11.63 1.80
C GLU A 61 26.24 12.05 1.72
N LEU A 62 25.49 11.76 2.78
CA LEU A 62 24.10 12.16 2.93
C LEU A 62 24.06 13.50 3.67
N HIS A 63 23.54 14.52 3.00
CA HIS A 63 23.23 15.80 3.64
C HIS A 63 22.12 15.60 4.68
N ALA A 64 22.28 16.19 5.87
CA ALA A 64 21.33 16.10 6.97
C ALA A 64 19.90 16.48 6.53
N GLU A 65 19.75 17.54 5.74
CA GLU A 65 18.47 17.97 5.15
C GLU A 65 17.75 16.84 4.40
N LYS A 66 18.46 16.17 3.49
CA LYS A 66 17.89 15.08 2.68
C LYS A 66 17.49 13.90 3.57
N LEU A 67 18.28 13.62 4.60
CA LEU A 67 18.02 12.54 5.55
C LEU A 67 16.80 12.84 6.42
N VAL A 68 16.66 14.07 6.92
CA VAL A 68 15.50 14.53 7.70
C VAL A 68 14.24 14.48 6.85
N VAL A 69 14.26 15.07 5.66
CA VAL A 69 13.09 15.09 4.77
C VAL A 69 12.68 13.68 4.37
N SER A 70 13.63 12.82 3.97
CA SER A 70 13.33 11.44 3.58
C SER A 70 12.84 10.60 4.76
N GLY A 71 13.47 10.73 5.92
CA GLY A 71 13.10 10.00 7.14
C GLY A 71 11.73 10.43 7.68
N LEU A 72 11.42 11.72 7.65
CA LEU A 72 10.13 12.25 8.06
C LEU A 72 9.02 11.85 7.09
N THR A 73 9.27 11.94 5.77
CA THR A 73 8.34 11.46 4.74
C THR A 73 8.03 9.98 4.93
N PHE A 74 9.06 9.15 5.13
CA PHE A 74 8.93 7.74 5.43
C PHE A 74 8.09 7.48 6.69
N LEU A 75 8.36 8.21 7.77
CA LEU A 75 7.68 8.02 9.05
C LEU A 75 6.20 8.39 8.96
N VAL A 76 5.91 9.54 8.34
CA VAL A 76 4.53 10.01 8.15
C VAL A 76 3.76 9.05 7.24
N ASP A 77 4.36 8.61 6.13
CA ASP A 77 3.73 7.65 5.21
C ASP A 77 3.42 6.33 5.93
N LEU A 78 4.37 5.79 6.70
CA LEU A 78 4.17 4.57 7.48
C LEU A 78 3.02 4.69 8.48
N ILE A 79 2.96 5.79 9.24
CA ILE A 79 1.92 6.01 10.24
C ILE A 79 0.55 6.21 9.56
N ALA A 80 0.49 7.05 8.52
CA ALA A 80 -0.74 7.35 7.79
C ALA A 80 -1.29 6.08 7.13
N ASP A 81 -0.43 5.28 6.51
CA ASP A 81 -0.81 4.03 5.85
C ASP A 81 -1.36 2.99 6.83
N VAL A 82 -0.75 2.84 8.00
CA VAL A 82 -1.28 1.99 9.07
C VAL A 82 -2.63 2.51 9.56
N ALA A 83 -2.71 3.79 9.92
CA ALA A 83 -3.91 4.39 10.47
C ALA A 83 -5.11 4.31 9.51
N VAL A 84 -4.91 4.71 8.25
CA VAL A 84 -5.97 4.69 7.23
C VAL A 84 -6.40 3.26 6.93
N TYR A 85 -5.47 2.31 6.85
CA TYR A 85 -5.83 0.90 6.65
C TYR A 85 -6.73 0.38 7.77
N TYR A 86 -6.36 0.63 9.04
CA TYR A 86 -7.18 0.20 10.19
C TYR A 86 -8.56 0.86 10.16
N ALA A 87 -8.63 2.16 9.85
CA ALA A 87 -9.89 2.88 9.74
C ALA A 87 -10.78 2.30 8.63
N LEU A 88 -10.26 2.10 7.41
CA LEU A 88 -11.01 1.54 6.30
C LEU A 88 -11.44 0.09 6.57
N HIS A 89 -10.58 -0.72 7.19
CA HIS A 89 -10.91 -2.09 7.55
C HIS A 89 -12.00 -2.14 8.64
N TRP A 90 -11.95 -1.24 9.63
CA TRP A 90 -12.99 -1.08 10.65
C TRP A 90 -14.33 -0.71 10.03
N VAL A 91 -14.34 0.33 9.17
CA VAL A 91 -15.54 0.79 8.44
C VAL A 91 -16.11 -0.36 7.60
N ALA A 92 -15.26 -1.08 6.86
CA ALA A 92 -15.71 -2.19 6.03
C ALA A 92 -16.41 -3.30 6.83
N ASN A 93 -15.97 -3.57 8.07
CA ASN A 93 -16.52 -4.60 8.95
C ASN A 93 -17.73 -4.16 9.78
N HIS A 94 -17.82 -2.89 10.16
CA HIS A 94 -18.91 -2.40 11.03
C HIS A 94 -20.05 -1.74 10.27
N MET A 95 -19.89 -1.41 8.98
CA MET A 95 -21.01 -0.89 8.20
C MET A 95 -22.14 -1.95 8.06
N PRO A 96 -23.40 -1.59 8.37
CA PRO A 96 -24.52 -2.52 8.25
C PRO A 96 -24.71 -2.96 6.80
N ARG A 97 -24.65 -4.26 6.56
CA ARG A 97 -24.80 -4.84 5.21
C ARG A 97 -26.16 -5.50 5.07
N ARG A 98 -26.80 -5.28 3.93
CA ARG A 98 -28.07 -5.94 3.56
C ARG A 98 -27.92 -7.43 3.21
N LYS A 99 -26.69 -7.92 3.00
CA LYS A 99 -26.41 -9.31 2.61
C LYS A 99 -25.35 -9.93 3.51
N ALA A 100 -25.55 -11.20 3.85
CA ALA A 100 -24.58 -11.99 4.58
C ALA A 100 -23.30 -12.16 3.74
N ARG A 101 -22.13 -12.02 4.37
CA ARG A 101 -20.85 -12.23 3.69
C ARG A 101 -20.66 -13.73 3.37
N PRO A 102 -20.08 -14.09 2.22
CA PRO A 102 -19.64 -15.45 1.99
C PRO A 102 -18.66 -15.89 3.08
N LYS A 103 -18.74 -17.16 3.51
CA LYS A 103 -17.83 -17.73 4.52
C LYS A 103 -16.42 -17.80 3.92
N HIS A 104 -15.49 -17.03 4.45
CA HIS A 104 -14.07 -17.07 4.07
C HIS A 104 -13.28 -17.99 4.99
N ALA A 105 -12.14 -18.50 4.50
CA ALA A 105 -11.15 -19.30 5.24
C ALA A 105 -10.80 -18.74 6.62
N TYR A 106 -10.75 -17.42 6.69
CA TYR A 106 -10.32 -16.64 7.84
C TYR A 106 -11.49 -15.99 8.59
N ALA A 107 -12.73 -16.40 8.32
CA ALA A 107 -13.90 -15.85 9.00
C ALA A 107 -13.89 -16.12 10.52
N SER A 108 -13.08 -17.07 10.99
CA SER A 108 -12.87 -17.37 12.40
C SER A 108 -11.78 -16.51 13.06
N LEU A 109 -10.99 -15.75 12.30
CA LEU A 109 -9.98 -14.85 12.88
C LEU A 109 -10.66 -13.60 13.45
N SER A 110 -10.16 -13.14 14.59
CA SER A 110 -10.55 -11.83 15.13
C SER A 110 -10.10 -10.71 14.19
N PHE A 111 -10.87 -9.63 14.15
CA PHE A 111 -10.56 -8.43 13.36
C PHE A 111 -9.11 -7.96 13.52
N MET A 112 -8.63 -7.84 14.76
CA MET A 112 -7.27 -7.41 15.06
C MET A 112 -6.22 -8.38 14.52
N ARG A 113 -6.48 -9.69 14.57
CA ARG A 113 -5.54 -10.70 14.08
C ARG A 113 -5.42 -10.67 12.56
N ASP A 114 -6.53 -10.51 11.84
CA ASP A 114 -6.54 -10.38 10.38
C ASP A 114 -5.82 -9.09 9.94
N ALA A 115 -6.16 -7.96 10.57
CA ALA A 115 -5.54 -6.66 10.25
C ALA A 115 -4.03 -6.65 10.52
N THR A 116 -3.58 -7.18 11.66
CA THR A 116 -2.16 -7.24 12.01
C THR A 116 -1.38 -8.18 11.10
N LEU A 117 -1.97 -9.32 10.70
CA LEU A 117 -1.31 -10.25 9.77
C LEU A 117 -1.05 -9.56 8.42
N VAL A 118 -2.06 -8.87 7.87
CA VAL A 118 -1.90 -8.13 6.61
C VAL A 118 -0.87 -7.01 6.76
N GLN A 119 -0.85 -6.29 7.88
CA GLN A 119 0.15 -5.25 8.12
C GLN A 119 1.56 -5.81 8.24
N PHE A 120 1.72 -6.98 8.86
CA PHE A 120 3.02 -7.66 8.95
C PHE A 120 3.53 -8.09 7.57
N GLU A 121 2.66 -8.67 6.73
CA GLU A 121 3.01 -8.99 5.34
C GLU A 121 3.44 -7.75 4.54
N ARG A 122 2.75 -6.63 4.75
CA ARG A 122 3.11 -5.35 4.12
C ARG A 122 4.44 -4.79 4.64
N ALA A 123 4.68 -4.89 5.94
CA ALA A 123 5.95 -4.48 6.54
C ALA A 123 7.13 -5.29 5.97
N LEU A 124 6.95 -6.60 5.74
CA LEU A 124 7.94 -7.45 5.09
C LEU A 124 8.22 -7.07 3.63
N LEU A 125 7.23 -6.55 2.91
CA LEU A 125 7.39 -6.06 1.54
C LEU A 125 7.90 -4.61 1.46
N SER A 126 7.90 -3.88 2.57
CA SER A 126 8.29 -2.47 2.60
C SER A 126 9.73 -2.21 2.12
N PRO A 127 10.77 -3.04 2.40
CA PRO A 127 12.10 -2.78 1.87
C PRO A 127 12.14 -2.77 0.34
N ILE A 128 11.36 -3.64 -0.31
CA ILE A 128 11.25 -3.71 -1.77
C ILE A 128 10.57 -2.44 -2.29
N LEU A 129 9.49 -1.99 -1.62
CA LEU A 129 8.82 -0.73 -1.94
C LEU A 129 9.82 0.43 -1.90
N TYR A 130 10.57 0.58 -0.81
CA TYR A 130 11.48 1.71 -0.63
C TYR A 130 12.68 1.67 -1.57
N ILE A 131 13.23 0.49 -1.84
CA ILE A 131 14.29 0.35 -2.85
C ILE A 131 13.78 0.81 -4.22
N ALA A 132 12.58 0.38 -4.63
CA ALA A 132 12.00 0.77 -5.91
C ALA A 132 11.66 2.26 -5.94
N ALA A 133 11.00 2.78 -4.90
CA ALA A 133 10.53 4.15 -4.82
C ALA A 133 11.69 5.16 -4.74
N LEU A 134 12.62 4.96 -3.79
CA LEU A 134 13.77 5.84 -3.60
C LEU A 134 14.77 5.70 -4.74
N GLY A 135 14.95 4.50 -5.28
CA GLY A 135 15.81 4.27 -6.45
C GLY A 135 15.30 5.03 -7.67
N LEU A 136 13.99 4.94 -7.97
CA LEU A 136 13.40 5.66 -9.10
C LEU A 136 13.35 7.17 -8.88
N GLN A 137 12.99 7.62 -7.67
CA GLN A 137 13.01 9.04 -7.30
C GLN A 137 14.42 9.62 -7.48
N SER A 138 15.44 8.94 -6.94
CA SER A 138 16.84 9.36 -7.08
C SER A 138 17.24 9.49 -8.55
N LYS A 139 16.89 8.50 -9.39
CA LYS A 139 17.16 8.55 -10.84
C LYS A 139 16.52 9.78 -11.50
N LEU A 140 15.24 10.03 -11.25
CA LEU A 140 14.51 11.16 -11.83
C LEU A 140 15.06 12.53 -11.38
N LEU A 141 15.54 12.62 -10.14
CA LEU A 141 16.23 13.82 -9.65
C LEU A 141 17.55 14.08 -10.38
N HIS A 142 18.34 13.03 -10.66
CA HIS A 142 19.57 13.16 -11.46
C HIS A 142 19.29 13.58 -12.92
N GLU A 143 18.09 13.30 -13.43
CA GLU A 143 17.62 13.78 -14.74
C GLU A 143 17.05 15.22 -14.70
N GLY A 144 17.16 15.92 -13.56
CA GLY A 144 16.71 17.30 -13.40
C GLY A 144 15.19 17.47 -13.30
N ARG A 145 14.44 16.40 -12.95
CA ARG A 145 13.00 16.51 -12.70
C ARG A 145 12.72 17.18 -11.35
N SER A 146 11.55 17.82 -11.23
CA SER A 146 11.14 18.43 -9.96
C SER A 146 10.98 17.39 -8.86
N ILE A 147 11.23 17.78 -7.61
CA ILE A 147 11.14 16.90 -6.43
C ILE A 147 9.76 16.28 -6.32
N ALA A 148 8.70 17.10 -6.43
CA ALA A 148 7.32 16.63 -6.36
C ALA A 148 7.02 15.56 -7.44
N PHE A 149 7.47 15.76 -8.68
CA PHE A 149 7.28 14.80 -9.77
C PHE A 149 8.09 13.51 -9.54
N ALA A 150 9.34 13.63 -9.14
CA ALA A 150 10.19 12.47 -8.89
C ALA A 150 9.65 11.60 -7.74
N THR A 151 9.18 12.24 -6.66
CA THR A 151 8.56 11.57 -5.52
C THR A 151 7.24 10.92 -5.91
N SER A 152 6.34 11.63 -6.61
CA SER A 152 5.04 11.07 -6.99
C SER A 152 5.19 9.83 -7.88
N ILE A 153 6.08 9.87 -8.87
CA ILE A 153 6.34 8.74 -9.76
C ILE A 153 7.05 7.60 -9.02
N GLY A 154 8.08 7.91 -8.23
CA GLY A 154 8.81 6.93 -7.43
C GLY A 154 7.89 6.13 -6.51
N PHE A 155 7.11 6.82 -5.67
CA PHE A 155 6.16 6.18 -4.75
C PHE A 155 5.04 5.46 -5.48
N THR A 156 4.52 5.99 -6.59
CA THR A 156 3.49 5.29 -7.39
C THR A 156 4.02 3.94 -7.89
N VAL A 157 5.23 3.91 -8.46
CA VAL A 157 5.83 2.68 -8.97
C VAL A 157 6.14 1.70 -7.84
N GLY A 158 6.74 2.17 -6.74
CA GLY A 158 7.03 1.33 -5.57
C GLY A 158 5.76 0.72 -4.96
N LEU A 159 4.68 1.51 -4.89
CA LEU A 159 3.36 1.04 -4.48
C LEU A 159 2.88 -0.06 -5.44
N LEU A 160 2.84 0.16 -6.75
CA LEU A 160 2.36 -0.84 -7.71
C LEU A 160 3.14 -2.17 -7.63
N ILE A 161 4.47 -2.11 -7.49
CA ILE A 161 5.33 -3.30 -7.35
C ILE A 161 4.98 -4.06 -6.08
N SER A 162 5.00 -3.37 -4.93
CA SER A 162 4.72 -4.01 -3.63
C SER A 162 3.32 -4.64 -3.59
N ARG A 163 2.32 -4.01 -4.24
CA ARG A 163 0.95 -4.55 -4.34
C ARG A 163 0.85 -5.78 -5.22
N THR A 164 1.54 -5.77 -6.34
CA THR A 164 1.58 -6.94 -7.23
C THR A 164 2.18 -8.13 -6.47
N LEU A 165 3.28 -7.92 -5.76
CA LEU A 165 3.91 -8.95 -4.93
C LEU A 165 3.01 -9.43 -3.79
N HIS A 166 2.36 -8.51 -3.07
CA HIS A 166 1.44 -8.85 -1.99
C HIS A 166 0.24 -9.66 -2.49
N THR A 167 -0.35 -9.27 -3.62
CA THR A 167 -1.46 -10.00 -4.25
C THR A 167 -1.04 -11.42 -4.65
N LEU A 168 0.13 -11.56 -5.28
CA LEU A 168 0.66 -12.88 -5.65
C LEU A 168 0.92 -13.75 -4.42
N TRP A 169 1.40 -13.17 -3.33
CA TRP A 169 1.57 -13.87 -2.06
C TRP A 169 0.22 -14.36 -1.54
N MET A 170 -0.78 -13.48 -1.41
CA MET A 170 -2.11 -13.85 -0.94
C MET A 170 -2.74 -14.97 -1.77
N LEU A 171 -2.63 -14.89 -3.11
CA LEU A 171 -3.12 -15.94 -4.02
C LEU A 171 -2.41 -17.28 -3.78
N ARG A 172 -1.10 -17.26 -3.55
CA ARG A 172 -0.34 -18.47 -3.22
C ARG A 172 -0.73 -19.05 -1.85
N ALA A 173 -1.00 -18.19 -0.86
CA ALA A 173 -1.46 -18.61 0.45
C ALA A 173 -2.84 -19.27 0.38
N GLU A 174 -3.78 -18.69 -0.39
CA GLU A 174 -5.11 -19.28 -0.61
C GLU A 174 -5.04 -20.63 -1.31
N ARG A 175 -4.21 -20.77 -2.36
CA ARG A 175 -3.98 -22.06 -3.04
C ARG A 175 -3.41 -23.12 -2.11
N LYS A 176 -2.42 -22.75 -1.26
CA LYS A 176 -1.83 -23.67 -0.28
C LYS A 176 -2.83 -24.12 0.79
N ALA A 177 -3.80 -23.28 1.13
CA ALA A 177 -4.86 -23.62 2.07
C ALA A 177 -5.91 -24.60 1.47
N GLY A 178 -5.79 -24.99 0.19
CA GLY A 178 -6.72 -25.91 -0.46
C GLY A 178 -8.10 -25.30 -0.74
N ILE A 179 -8.20 -23.97 -0.70
CA ILE A 179 -9.46 -23.26 -0.91
C ILE A 179 -9.50 -22.86 -2.36
N LYS A 180 -10.52 -23.33 -3.10
CA LYS A 180 -10.76 -22.95 -4.50
C LYS A 180 -10.71 -21.43 -4.59
N SER A 181 -9.72 -20.90 -5.30
CA SER A 181 -9.54 -19.45 -5.44
C SER A 181 -10.71 -18.89 -6.24
N ALA A 182 -10.98 -17.58 -6.14
CA ALA A 182 -11.98 -16.93 -7.00
C ALA A 182 -11.71 -17.19 -8.50
N ALA A 183 -10.44 -17.38 -8.88
CA ALA A 183 -10.03 -17.78 -10.22
C ALA A 183 -10.45 -19.21 -10.60
N ASP A 184 -10.64 -20.12 -9.63
CA ASP A 184 -11.14 -21.48 -9.86
C ASP A 184 -12.68 -21.53 -9.94
N ILE A 185 -13.35 -20.48 -9.46
CA ILE A 185 -14.83 -20.36 -9.47
C ILE A 185 -15.33 -19.68 -10.74
N VAL A 186 -14.51 -18.85 -11.38
CA VAL A 186 -14.68 -18.53 -12.81
C VAL A 186 -14.28 -19.77 -13.59
N GLY A 187 -15.15 -20.78 -13.56
CA GLY A 187 -14.95 -22.03 -14.29
C GLY A 187 -14.72 -21.78 -15.79
N PRO A 188 -14.27 -22.79 -16.54
CA PRO A 188 -14.21 -22.69 -17.99
C PRO A 188 -15.55 -22.21 -18.52
N ASP A 189 -15.52 -21.33 -19.54
CA ASP A 189 -16.72 -20.81 -20.19
C ASP A 189 -17.73 -21.95 -20.39
N PRO A 190 -19.02 -21.72 -20.07
CA PRO A 190 -20.03 -22.75 -20.27
C PRO A 190 -19.91 -23.25 -21.70
N SER A 191 -19.64 -24.54 -21.85
CA SER A 191 -19.48 -25.16 -23.16
C SER A 191 -20.67 -24.77 -24.03
N PRO A 192 -20.45 -24.31 -25.28
CA PRO A 192 -21.55 -23.90 -26.14
C PRO A 192 -22.57 -25.04 -26.22
N PRO A 193 -23.88 -24.73 -26.21
CA PRO A 193 -24.92 -25.74 -26.17
C PRO A 193 -24.68 -26.74 -27.30
N THR A 194 -24.47 -28.00 -26.92
CA THR A 194 -24.34 -29.11 -27.86
C THR A 194 -25.63 -29.16 -28.66
N ARG A 195 -25.59 -28.82 -29.95
CA ARG A 195 -26.77 -28.92 -30.81
C ARG A 195 -27.16 -30.40 -30.85
N ALA A 196 -28.35 -30.70 -30.35
CA ALA A 196 -28.93 -32.03 -30.50
C ALA A 196 -29.18 -32.31 -32.00
N PRO A 197 -28.94 -33.56 -32.46
CA PRO A 197 -29.16 -33.97 -33.85
C PRO A 197 -30.64 -33.99 -34.24
#